data_AF-A0A2T7TFC8-F1
#
_entry.id   AF-A0A2T7TFC8-F1
#
_cell.length_a   1.000
_cell.length_b   1.000
_cell.length_c   1.000
_cell.angle_alpha   90.00
_cell.angle_beta   90.00
_cell.angle_gamma   90.00
#
_symmetry.space_group_name_H-M   'P 1'
#
loop_
_entity.id
_entity.type
_entity.pdbx_description
1 polymer ?
#
loop_
_entity_poly.entity_id
_entity_poly.type
_entity_poly.pdbx_seq_one_letter_code
_entity_poly.pdbx_strand_id
1 'polypeptide(L)'
;MAIRGFWRTDGRDFADDSFAMWTPIAQGPPRQGQLVRADVLEATLVSYASDWDAITSPGEAGAFGTVERRWSRAGGQLARAQLLEIRSTQTFHYHGPHLDTLLRIHPTDGRAPFDVRRSMTVPMNYLALLHRTKQLVVRMGPRGRSYDIDWERTNLLAGTSPAVVISPHGHVFTLTGRADLLLTLMRLLASHAVDHLSHMLDLRNQDPAVAARVMDAIQRAPGL
;
A
#
# COMPACT_ATOMS: atom_id res chain seq x y z
N MET A 1 -2.32 33.03 8.01
CA MET A 1 -2.05 33.67 9.31
C MET A 1 -1.29 32.65 10.16
N ALA A 2 0.02 32.81 10.27
CA ALA A 2 0.87 31.89 11.04
C ALA A 2 0.89 32.35 12.50
N ILE A 3 0.43 31.49 13.41
CA ILE A 3 0.51 31.74 14.85
C ILE A 3 1.91 31.29 15.29
N ARG A 4 2.78 32.24 15.65
CA ARG A 4 4.09 31.96 16.25
C ARG A 4 3.89 31.58 17.72
N GLY A 5 3.86 30.29 18.01
CA GLY A 5 3.91 29.76 19.37
C GLY A 5 5.35 29.70 19.87
N PHE A 6 5.63 30.27 21.04
CA PHE A 6 6.87 30.05 21.77
C PHE A 6 6.74 28.74 22.55
N TRP A 7 7.56 27.75 22.22
CA TRP A 7 7.67 26.50 22.98
C TRP A 7 8.89 26.55 23.88
N ARG A 8 8.73 26.27 25.17
CA ARG A 8 9.82 25.89 26.06
C ARG A 8 9.34 24.65 26.82
N THR A 9 9.84 23.49 26.42
CA THR A 9 9.61 22.20 27.08
C THR A 9 10.95 21.48 27.22
N ASP A 10 11.10 20.74 28.31
CA ASP A 10 12.32 20.14 28.87
C ASP A 10 13.35 19.57 27.87
N GLY A 11 14.21 20.44 27.33
CA GLY A 11 15.55 20.11 26.84
C GLY A 11 15.66 19.14 25.66
N ARG A 12 14.60 18.96 24.86
CA ARG A 12 14.66 18.17 23.62
C ARG A 12 14.43 19.06 22.41
N ASP A 13 15.47 19.23 21.60
CA ASP A 13 15.37 19.87 20.30
C ASP A 13 14.62 18.94 19.34
N PHE A 14 13.55 19.43 18.74
CA PHE A 14 12.79 18.71 17.72
C PHE A 14 13.25 19.17 16.32
N ALA A 15 13.28 18.24 15.36
CA ALA A 15 13.60 18.55 13.97
C ALA A 15 12.55 19.47 13.35
N ASP A 16 12.98 20.35 12.43
CA ASP A 16 12.17 21.41 11.77
C ASP A 16 10.93 20.87 11.01
N ASP A 17 10.90 19.57 10.72
CA ASP A 17 9.85 18.88 9.97
C ASP A 17 8.76 18.23 10.85
N SER A 18 8.71 18.58 12.14
CA SER A 18 7.72 18.06 13.08
C SER A 18 6.44 18.88 13.06
N PHE A 19 5.28 18.24 12.96
CA PHE A 19 3.99 18.89 13.15
C PHE A 19 3.11 18.10 14.13
N ALA A 20 2.30 18.81 14.90
CA ALA A 20 1.34 18.22 15.82
C ALA A 20 -0.06 18.28 15.19
N MET A 21 -0.76 17.15 15.16
CA MET A 21 -2.17 17.08 14.74
C MET A 21 -3.05 17.04 15.99
N TRP A 22 -4.08 17.88 16.02
CA TRP A 22 -4.93 18.08 17.20
C TRP A 22 -6.38 17.85 16.78
N THR A 23 -7.15 17.14 17.62
CA THR A 23 -8.59 16.97 17.44
C THR A 23 -9.30 17.77 18.53
N PRO A 24 -9.64 19.06 18.30
CA PRO A 24 -10.29 19.84 19.32
C PRO A 24 -11.74 19.36 19.51
N ILE A 25 -12.14 19.13 20.76
CA ILE A 25 -13.54 18.95 21.14
C ILE A 25 -13.97 20.20 21.90
N ALA A 26 -14.92 20.96 21.37
CA ALA A 26 -15.49 22.10 22.05
C ALA A 26 -16.59 21.64 23.02
N GLN A 27 -16.62 22.14 24.26
CA GLN A 27 -17.68 21.84 25.24
C GLN A 27 -19.02 22.55 24.94
N GLY A 28 -19.21 23.04 23.72
CA GLY A 28 -20.43 23.70 23.25
C GLY A 28 -20.25 24.28 21.84
N PRO A 29 -21.34 24.62 21.14
CA PRO A 29 -21.27 25.17 19.79
C PRO A 29 -20.58 26.55 19.80
N PRO A 30 -19.64 26.82 18.87
CA PRO A 30 -18.95 28.10 18.83
C PRO A 30 -19.92 29.21 18.43
N ARG A 31 -20.03 30.25 19.26
CA ARG A 31 -20.72 31.50 18.91
C ARG A 31 -19.77 32.39 18.15
N GLN A 32 -20.22 32.91 17.00
CA GLN A 32 -19.41 33.69 16.08
C GLN A 32 -18.71 34.85 16.79
N GLY A 33 -17.38 34.94 16.66
CA GLY A 33 -16.57 36.03 17.21
C GLY A 33 -16.03 35.83 18.63
N GLN A 34 -16.28 34.69 19.28
CA GLN A 34 -15.73 34.40 20.61
C GLN A 34 -14.60 33.36 20.54
N LEU A 35 -13.42 33.73 21.06
CA LEU A 35 -12.32 32.78 21.30
C LEU A 35 -12.73 31.87 22.46
N VAL A 36 -12.82 30.57 22.19
CA VAL A 36 -13.14 29.56 23.21
C VAL A 36 -11.85 28.84 23.58
N ARG A 37 -11.62 28.65 24.89
CA ARG A 37 -10.52 27.82 25.38
C ARG A 37 -10.89 26.36 25.08
N ALA A 38 -10.07 25.68 24.27
CA ALA A 38 -10.19 24.25 24.04
C ALA A 38 -9.13 23.54 24.88
N ASP A 39 -9.55 22.57 25.68
CA ASP A 39 -8.63 21.69 26.38
C ASP A 39 -8.16 20.59 25.43
N VAL A 40 -6.86 20.34 25.42
CA VAL A 40 -6.25 19.35 24.55
C VAL A 40 -6.06 18.08 25.37
N LEU A 41 -6.85 17.06 25.03
CA LEU A 41 -6.82 15.78 25.73
C LEU A 41 -5.70 14.87 25.23
N GLU A 42 -5.34 14.95 23.95
CA GLU A 42 -4.33 14.09 23.35
C GLU A 42 -3.59 14.85 22.23
N ALA A 43 -2.26 14.84 22.31
CA ALA A 43 -1.38 15.33 21.26
C ALA A 43 -0.44 14.19 20.87
N THR A 44 -0.56 13.72 19.63
CA THR A 44 0.37 12.74 19.07
C THR A 44 1.40 13.48 18.23
N LEU A 45 2.67 13.38 18.62
CA LEU A 45 3.78 13.93 17.84
C LEU A 45 4.12 12.95 16.72
N VAL A 46 4.15 13.43 15.48
CA VAL A 46 4.59 12.64 14.33
C VAL A 46 5.84 13.29 13.75
N SER A 47 6.97 12.59 13.81
CA SER A 47 8.21 13.00 13.14
C SER A 47 8.38 12.21 11.84
N TYR A 48 8.53 12.90 10.72
CA TYR A 48 9.09 12.29 9.52
C TYR A 48 10.59 12.55 9.55
N ALA A 49 11.40 11.50 9.71
CA ALA A 49 12.84 11.62 9.52
C ALA A 49 13.08 11.89 8.03
N SER A 50 13.82 12.96 7.73
CA SER A 50 14.16 13.48 6.40
C SER A 50 15.25 12.63 5.73
N ASP A 51 15.21 11.31 5.92
CA ASP A 51 16.19 10.37 5.43
C ASP A 51 15.49 9.49 4.39
N TRP A 52 15.66 9.83 3.10
CA TRP A 52 15.06 9.09 1.98
C TRP A 52 15.51 7.62 1.87
N ASP A 53 16.43 7.16 2.73
CA ASP A 53 16.88 5.77 2.83
C ASP A 53 16.33 5.02 4.06
N ALA A 54 15.44 5.61 4.86
CA ALA A 54 14.98 5.00 6.12
C ALA A 54 13.47 5.14 6.44
N ILE A 55 12.58 5.13 5.44
CA ILE A 55 11.16 4.83 5.71
C ILE A 55 10.94 3.31 5.62
N THR A 56 11.52 2.56 6.56
CA THR A 56 10.90 1.31 7.03
C THR A 56 9.98 1.68 8.19
N SER A 57 8.91 2.42 7.86
CA SER A 57 7.71 2.39 8.69
C SER A 57 7.19 0.95 8.76
N PRO A 58 6.54 0.52 9.85
CA PRO A 58 6.01 -0.83 9.97
C PRO A 58 4.80 -1.00 9.03
N GLY A 59 5.13 -1.32 7.79
CA GLY A 59 4.33 -1.92 6.74
C GLY A 59 5.24 -2.13 5.53
N GLU A 60 5.10 -3.29 4.89
CA GLU A 60 6.01 -3.79 3.86
C GLU A 60 6.24 -2.76 2.74
N ALA A 61 7.51 -2.44 2.45
CA ALA A 61 7.85 -1.58 1.32
C ALA A 61 7.24 -2.14 0.03
N GLY A 62 6.83 -1.28 -0.91
CA GLY A 62 6.28 -1.76 -2.17
C GLY A 62 7.30 -2.66 -2.90
N ALA A 63 6.86 -3.84 -3.33
CA ALA A 63 7.69 -4.77 -4.09
C ALA A 63 6.86 -5.54 -5.12
N PHE A 64 7.53 -6.06 -6.16
CA PHE A 64 6.91 -7.00 -7.09
C PHE A 64 6.59 -8.35 -6.43
N GLY A 65 7.06 -8.53 -5.19
CA GLY A 65 6.67 -9.51 -4.19
C GLY A 65 7.25 -10.90 -4.42
N THR A 66 7.00 -11.79 -3.48
CA THR A 66 7.39 -13.22 -3.55
C THR A 66 6.23 -14.11 -3.94
N VAL A 67 6.54 -15.32 -4.36
CA VAL A 67 5.60 -16.34 -4.80
C VAL A 67 6.15 -17.72 -4.46
N GLU A 68 5.42 -18.48 -3.65
CA GLU A 68 5.84 -19.85 -3.38
C GLU A 68 5.73 -20.69 -4.66
N ARG A 69 6.81 -21.38 -5.06
CA ARG A 69 6.81 -22.28 -6.23
C ARG A 69 5.68 -23.32 -6.20
N ARG A 70 5.36 -23.86 -5.02
CA ARG A 70 4.24 -24.81 -4.84
C ARG A 70 2.90 -24.16 -5.12
N TRP A 71 2.70 -22.91 -4.70
CA TRP A 71 1.47 -22.16 -4.90
C TRP A 71 1.25 -21.87 -6.37
N SER A 72 2.30 -21.40 -7.05
CA SER A 72 2.26 -21.12 -8.49
C SER A 72 1.94 -22.39 -9.30
N ARG A 73 2.65 -23.49 -9.03
CA ARG A 73 2.41 -24.79 -9.69
C ARG A 73 1.04 -25.39 -9.41
N ALA A 74 0.47 -25.13 -8.24
CA ALA A 74 -0.87 -25.61 -7.87
C ALA A 74 -2.01 -24.76 -8.46
N GLY A 75 -1.70 -23.76 -9.30
CA GLY A 75 -2.69 -22.88 -9.91
C GLY A 75 -3.14 -21.74 -9.00
N GLY A 76 -2.28 -21.31 -8.08
CA GLY A 76 -2.44 -20.07 -7.33
C GLY A 76 -2.46 -18.85 -8.27
N GLN A 77 -3.24 -17.84 -7.90
CA GLN A 77 -3.49 -16.68 -8.76
C GLN A 77 -3.36 -15.36 -7.99
N LEU A 78 -2.76 -14.35 -8.64
CA LEU A 78 -2.83 -12.97 -8.17
C LEU A 78 -4.09 -12.29 -8.75
N ALA A 79 -5.03 -11.97 -7.88
CA ALA A 79 -6.29 -11.32 -8.21
C ALA A 79 -6.28 -9.84 -7.79
N ARG A 80 -7.09 -9.04 -8.48
CA ARG A 80 -7.46 -7.71 -7.99
C ARG A 80 -8.62 -7.89 -7.02
N ALA A 81 -8.60 -7.18 -5.91
CA ALA A 81 -9.74 -7.04 -5.04
C ALA A 81 -10.10 -5.56 -4.85
N GLN A 82 -11.38 -5.27 -4.77
CA GLN A 82 -11.90 -3.95 -4.47
C GLN A 82 -12.44 -3.93 -3.04
N LEU A 83 -12.01 -2.96 -2.25
CA LEU A 83 -12.55 -2.70 -0.93
C LEU A 83 -13.86 -1.94 -1.05
N LEU A 84 -14.97 -2.61 -0.75
CA LEU A 84 -16.32 -2.05 -0.81
C LEU A 84 -16.70 -1.35 0.50
N GLU A 85 -16.29 -1.92 1.63
CA GLU A 85 -16.68 -1.44 2.96
C GLU A 85 -15.55 -1.62 3.97
N ILE A 86 -15.44 -0.67 4.90
CA ILE A 86 -14.61 -0.75 6.10
C ILE A 86 -15.48 -0.40 7.29
N ARG A 87 -15.47 -1.23 8.35
CA ARG A 87 -16.04 -0.90 9.66
C ARG A 87 -14.96 -1.04 10.72
N SER A 88 -14.84 -0.03 11.58
CA SER A 88 -13.98 -0.11 12.75
C SER A 88 -14.59 -1.02 13.80
N THR A 89 -13.80 -1.91 14.37
CA THR A 89 -14.22 -2.77 15.50
C THR A 89 -13.89 -2.15 16.86
N GLN A 90 -13.38 -0.91 16.89
CA GLN A 90 -12.83 -0.22 18.06
C GLN A 90 -11.67 -0.96 18.76
N THR A 91 -11.21 -2.08 18.19
CA THR A 91 -10.09 -2.88 18.70
C THR A 91 -8.81 -2.46 18.01
N PHE A 92 -7.75 -2.25 18.79
CA PHE A 92 -6.41 -1.98 18.29
C PHE A 92 -5.46 -3.07 18.75
N HIS A 93 -4.66 -3.57 17.82
CA HIS A 93 -3.52 -4.42 18.11
C HIS A 93 -2.23 -3.62 17.96
N TYR A 94 -1.12 -4.17 18.43
CA TYR A 94 0.21 -3.54 18.35
C TYR A 94 0.56 -3.01 16.96
N HIS A 95 0.08 -3.66 15.90
CA HIS A 95 0.37 -3.29 14.50
C HIS A 95 -0.66 -2.34 13.85
N GLY A 96 -1.82 -2.08 14.48
CA GLY A 96 -2.84 -1.20 13.92
C GLY A 96 -4.28 -1.56 14.32
N PRO A 97 -5.29 -0.86 13.79
CA PRO A 97 -6.69 -1.15 14.09
C PRO A 97 -7.13 -2.49 13.49
N HIS A 98 -8.00 -3.18 14.21
CA HIS A 98 -8.75 -4.32 13.72
C HIS A 98 -10.01 -3.83 13.01
N LEU A 99 -10.15 -4.18 11.74
CA LEU A 99 -11.23 -3.70 10.87
C LEU A 99 -12.01 -4.88 10.29
N ASP A 100 -13.33 -4.73 10.23
CA ASP A 100 -14.17 -5.57 9.38
C ASP A 100 -14.24 -4.96 7.99
N THR A 101 -13.93 -5.75 6.98
CA THR A 101 -13.89 -5.32 5.58
C THR A 101 -14.82 -6.14 4.72
N LEU A 102 -15.39 -5.52 3.70
CA LEU A 102 -16.05 -6.22 2.58
C LEU A 102 -15.19 -6.03 1.33
N LEU A 103 -14.71 -7.13 0.78
CA LEU A 103 -13.89 -7.15 -0.43
C LEU A 103 -14.66 -7.80 -1.57
N ARG A 104 -14.62 -7.20 -2.76
CA ARG A 104 -14.98 -7.86 -4.01
C ARG A 104 -13.73 -8.39 -4.69
N ILE A 105 -13.60 -9.69 -4.81
CA ILE A 105 -12.45 -10.33 -5.46
C ILE A 105 -12.78 -10.59 -6.92
N HIS A 106 -11.84 -10.29 -7.83
CA HIS A 106 -11.93 -10.54 -9.27
C HIS A 106 -10.92 -11.62 -9.67
N PRO A 107 -11.32 -12.91 -9.70
CA PRO A 107 -10.48 -14.00 -10.17
C PRO A 107 -9.99 -13.81 -11.61
N THR A 108 -8.85 -14.39 -11.94
CA THR A 108 -8.29 -14.37 -13.30
C THR A 108 -8.61 -15.62 -14.11
N ASP A 109 -9.19 -16.65 -13.47
CA ASP A 109 -9.56 -17.92 -14.08
C ASP A 109 -10.96 -17.95 -14.71
N GLY A 110 -11.54 -16.77 -14.96
CA GLY A 110 -12.84 -16.61 -15.61
C GLY A 110 -14.06 -16.82 -14.70
N ARG A 111 -13.85 -17.14 -13.41
CA ARG A 111 -14.94 -17.14 -12.43
C ARG A 111 -15.52 -15.73 -12.24
N ALA A 112 -16.81 -15.67 -11.93
CA ALA A 112 -17.47 -14.43 -11.58
C ALA A 112 -16.84 -13.79 -10.33
N PRO A 113 -16.76 -12.45 -10.27
CA PRO A 113 -16.38 -11.76 -9.04
C PRO A 113 -17.29 -12.13 -7.88
N PHE A 114 -16.75 -12.18 -6.67
CA PHE A 114 -17.51 -12.53 -5.47
C PHE A 114 -17.11 -11.63 -4.31
N ASP A 115 -18.06 -11.43 -3.39
CA ASP A 115 -17.87 -10.58 -2.22
C ASP A 115 -17.58 -11.42 -0.98
N VAL A 116 -16.63 -10.97 -0.16
CA VAL A 116 -16.21 -11.67 1.05
C VAL A 116 -15.99 -10.70 2.19
N ARG A 117 -16.49 -11.05 3.38
CA ARG A 117 -16.20 -10.32 4.60
C ARG A 117 -14.96 -10.88 5.29
N ARG A 118 -14.09 -10.00 5.76
CA ARG A 118 -12.88 -10.37 6.51
C ARG A 118 -12.58 -9.36 7.60
N SER A 119 -12.37 -9.86 8.80
CA SER A 119 -11.78 -9.11 9.91
C SER A 119 -10.26 -9.20 9.80
N MET A 120 -9.56 -8.06 9.87
CA MET A 120 -8.11 -8.03 9.78
C MET A 120 -7.53 -6.85 10.55
N THR A 121 -6.33 -7.06 11.09
CA THR A 121 -5.50 -5.96 11.59
C THR A 121 -4.81 -5.31 10.40
N VAL A 122 -5.09 -4.04 10.16
CA VAL A 122 -4.48 -3.28 9.06
C VAL A 122 -3.31 -2.48 9.62
N PRO A 123 -2.09 -2.60 9.07
CA PRO A 123 -0.99 -1.79 9.55
C PRO A 123 -1.29 -0.30 9.29
N MET A 124 -0.91 0.56 10.25
CA MET A 124 -1.37 1.96 10.28
C MET A 124 -1.08 2.73 8.98
N ASN A 125 0.06 2.46 8.34
CA ASN A 125 0.46 3.07 7.07
C ASN A 125 -0.41 2.65 5.86
N TYR A 126 -1.14 1.53 5.95
CA TYR A 126 -2.07 1.10 4.90
C TYR A 126 -3.47 1.68 5.04
N LEU A 127 -3.83 2.32 6.16
CA LEU A 127 -5.15 2.93 6.31
C LEU A 127 -5.38 4.01 5.25
N ALA A 128 -4.40 4.89 5.04
CA ALA A 128 -4.46 5.90 4.00
C ALA A 128 -4.64 5.26 2.60
N LEU A 129 -3.96 4.14 2.34
CA LEU A 129 -4.08 3.39 1.09
C LEU A 129 -5.49 2.82 0.91
N LEU A 130 -6.03 2.15 1.95
CA LEU A 130 -7.39 1.60 1.94
C LEU A 130 -8.43 2.69 1.72
N HIS A 131 -8.20 3.92 2.18
CA HIS A 131 -9.11 5.03 1.92
C HIS A 131 -8.95 5.63 0.53
N ARG A 132 -7.73 5.68 -0.02
CA ARG A 132 -7.41 6.34 -1.29
C ARG A 132 -7.74 5.49 -2.52
N THR A 133 -7.22 4.27 -2.59
CA THR A 133 -7.27 3.49 -3.84
C THR A 133 -8.44 2.53 -3.85
N LYS A 134 -8.84 2.01 -2.69
CA LYS A 134 -9.85 0.95 -2.55
C LYS A 134 -9.52 -0.28 -3.40
N GLN A 135 -8.29 -0.43 -3.88
CA GLN A 135 -7.82 -1.52 -4.73
C GLN A 135 -6.68 -2.25 -4.03
N LEU A 136 -6.77 -3.57 -4.02
CA LEU A 136 -5.84 -4.47 -3.34
C LEU A 136 -5.36 -5.55 -4.30
N VAL A 137 -4.14 -6.03 -4.06
CA VAL A 137 -3.64 -7.27 -4.66
C VAL A 137 -3.85 -8.40 -3.67
N VAL A 138 -4.41 -9.50 -4.16
CA VAL A 138 -4.74 -10.68 -3.34
C VAL A 138 -4.11 -11.92 -3.93
N ARG A 139 -3.39 -12.68 -3.11
CA ARG A 139 -2.93 -14.04 -3.42
C ARG A 139 -4.07 -15.01 -3.15
N MET A 140 -4.60 -15.63 -4.19
CA MET A 140 -5.61 -16.69 -4.08
C MET A 140 -4.95 -18.06 -4.12
N GLY A 141 -5.33 -18.94 -3.18
CA GLY A 141 -4.97 -20.35 -3.22
C GLY A 141 -5.66 -21.11 -4.36
N PRO A 142 -5.23 -22.35 -4.62
CA PRO A 142 -5.84 -23.21 -5.63
C PRO A 142 -7.36 -23.33 -5.43
N ARG A 143 -8.12 -23.25 -6.54
CA ARG A 143 -9.60 -23.28 -6.55
C ARG A 143 -10.25 -22.11 -5.78
N GLY A 144 -9.50 -21.06 -5.43
CA GLY A 144 -9.99 -19.89 -4.68
C GLY A 144 -10.52 -20.19 -3.28
N ARG A 145 -10.06 -21.28 -2.65
CA ARG A 145 -10.51 -21.69 -1.31
C ARG A 145 -9.90 -20.87 -0.17
N SER A 146 -8.79 -20.21 -0.43
CA SER A 146 -8.13 -19.31 0.51
C SER A 146 -7.66 -18.09 -0.25
N TYR A 147 -7.54 -16.97 0.45
CA TYR A 147 -6.93 -15.79 -0.10
C TYR A 147 -6.24 -14.98 0.99
N ASP A 148 -5.19 -14.27 0.60
CA ASP A 148 -4.48 -13.37 1.49
C ASP A 148 -4.13 -12.06 0.79
N ILE A 149 -4.13 -10.95 1.54
CA ILE A 149 -3.80 -9.65 0.96
C ILE A 149 -2.29 -9.57 0.84
N ASP A 150 -1.83 -9.15 -0.33
CA ASP A 150 -0.41 -8.94 -0.61
C ASP A 150 -0.11 -7.45 -0.46
N TRP A 151 0.40 -7.05 0.70
CA TRP A 151 0.55 -5.65 1.06
C TRP A 151 1.70 -4.97 0.28
N GLU A 152 2.83 -5.67 0.08
CA GLU A 152 3.91 -5.26 -0.84
C GLU A 152 3.39 -4.88 -2.23
N ARG A 153 2.65 -5.80 -2.88
CA ARG A 153 2.13 -5.57 -4.23
C ARG A 153 1.01 -4.53 -4.24
N THR A 154 0.23 -4.47 -3.17
CA THR A 154 -0.80 -3.44 -2.97
C THR A 154 -0.19 -2.04 -2.90
N ASN A 155 0.97 -1.87 -2.25
CA ASN A 155 1.68 -0.58 -2.22
C ASN A 155 2.14 -0.13 -3.62
N LEU A 156 2.73 -1.03 -4.41
CA LEU A 156 3.08 -0.71 -5.80
C LEU A 156 1.84 -0.36 -6.63
N LEU A 157 0.77 -1.14 -6.51
CA LEU A 157 -0.48 -0.89 -7.23
C LEU A 157 -1.08 0.47 -6.89
N ALA A 158 -0.96 0.89 -5.62
CA ALA A 158 -1.45 2.17 -5.14
C ALA A 158 -0.59 3.37 -5.53
N GLY A 159 0.62 3.14 -6.07
CA GLY A 159 1.59 4.19 -6.37
C GLY A 159 2.14 4.89 -5.13
N THR A 160 2.07 4.26 -3.95
CA THR A 160 2.67 4.77 -2.71
C THR A 160 4.17 4.52 -2.65
N SER A 161 4.66 3.55 -3.43
CA SER A 161 6.07 3.33 -3.68
C SER A 161 6.36 3.52 -5.18
N PRO A 162 7.56 4.00 -5.55
CA PRO A 162 7.98 3.98 -6.95
C PRO A 162 7.87 2.57 -7.51
N ALA A 163 7.62 2.42 -8.81
CA ALA A 163 7.72 1.13 -9.47
C ALA A 163 8.54 1.32 -10.75
N VAL A 164 9.67 0.65 -10.84
CA VAL A 164 10.64 0.87 -11.92
C VAL A 164 10.99 -0.46 -12.57
N VAL A 165 11.11 -0.45 -13.90
CA VAL A 165 11.65 -1.57 -14.67
C VAL A 165 12.87 -1.10 -15.45
N ILE A 166 13.98 -1.83 -15.35
CA ILE A 166 15.18 -1.60 -16.16
C ILE A 166 15.21 -2.66 -17.25
N SER A 167 15.24 -2.24 -18.51
CA SER A 167 15.27 -3.15 -19.66
C SER A 167 16.59 -3.90 -19.77
N PRO A 168 16.66 -4.99 -20.57
CA PRO A 168 17.92 -5.66 -20.87
C PRO A 168 18.99 -4.74 -21.47
N HIS A 169 18.58 -3.64 -22.11
CA HIS A 169 19.46 -2.62 -22.69
C HIS A 169 19.73 -1.43 -21.74
N GLY A 170 19.25 -1.49 -20.49
CA GLY A 170 19.47 -0.45 -19.48
C GLY A 170 18.48 0.71 -19.53
N HIS A 171 17.43 0.65 -20.35
CA HIS A 171 16.41 1.70 -20.39
C HIS A 171 15.52 1.62 -19.15
N VAL A 172 15.26 2.76 -18.52
CA VAL A 172 14.47 2.84 -17.29
C VAL A 172 13.03 3.22 -17.62
N PHE A 173 12.07 2.40 -17.20
CA PHE A 173 10.64 2.65 -17.30
C PHE A 173 10.04 2.88 -15.92
N THR A 174 9.42 4.04 -15.70
CA THR A 174 8.66 4.33 -14.48
C THR A 174 7.20 3.91 -14.66
N LEU A 175 6.78 2.94 -13.86
CA LEU A 175 5.45 2.34 -13.90
C LEU A 175 4.55 2.80 -12.73
N THR A 176 5.05 3.68 -11.85
CA THR A 176 4.27 4.24 -10.73
C THR A 176 2.95 4.81 -11.23
N GLY A 177 1.84 4.43 -10.59
CA GLY A 177 0.48 4.85 -10.99
C GLY A 177 -0.12 4.10 -12.18
N ARG A 178 0.64 3.23 -12.86
CA ARG A 178 0.14 2.37 -13.96
C ARG A 178 -0.39 1.04 -13.42
N ALA A 179 -1.46 1.12 -12.63
CA ALA A 179 -1.99 -0.02 -11.86
C ALA A 179 -2.27 -1.28 -12.70
N ASP A 180 -2.87 -1.14 -13.89
CA ASP A 180 -3.18 -2.30 -14.75
C ASP A 180 -1.94 -2.98 -15.31
N LEU A 181 -0.94 -2.19 -15.73
CA LEU A 181 0.34 -2.72 -16.20
C LEU A 181 1.10 -3.39 -15.04
N LEU A 182 1.19 -2.74 -13.88
CA LEU A 182 1.84 -3.31 -12.70
C LEU A 182 1.24 -4.66 -12.32
N LEU A 183 -0.10 -4.75 -12.27
CA LEU A 183 -0.77 -6.00 -11.98
C LEU A 183 -0.51 -7.07 -13.04
N THR A 184 -0.42 -6.68 -14.31
CA THR A 184 -0.06 -7.57 -15.43
C THR A 184 1.35 -8.13 -15.23
N LEU A 185 2.33 -7.28 -14.88
CA LEU A 185 3.70 -7.71 -14.64
C LEU A 185 3.82 -8.60 -13.39
N MET A 186 3.16 -8.23 -12.29
CA MET A 186 3.16 -9.06 -11.07
C MET A 186 2.59 -10.47 -11.33
N ARG A 187 1.50 -10.57 -12.10
CA ARG A 187 0.91 -11.86 -12.49
C ARG A 187 1.86 -12.68 -13.36
N LEU A 188 2.55 -12.04 -14.29
CA LEU A 188 3.54 -12.66 -15.15
C LEU A 188 4.72 -13.21 -14.35
N LEU A 189 5.26 -12.42 -13.42
CA LEU A 189 6.34 -12.89 -12.53
C LEU A 189 5.87 -14.06 -11.65
N ALA A 190 4.67 -13.94 -11.07
CA ALA A 190 4.09 -14.97 -10.23
C ALA A 190 3.84 -16.30 -10.98
N SER A 191 3.42 -16.25 -12.25
CA SER A 191 3.21 -17.45 -13.08
C SER A 191 4.50 -18.15 -13.47
N HIS A 192 5.61 -17.44 -13.51
CA HIS A 192 6.95 -17.99 -13.73
C HIS A 192 7.68 -18.32 -12.41
N ALA A 193 6.99 -18.14 -11.27
CA ALA A 193 7.53 -18.31 -9.93
C ALA A 193 8.81 -17.49 -9.67
N VAL A 194 8.83 -16.25 -10.18
CA VAL A 194 9.91 -15.29 -9.98
C VAL A 194 9.62 -14.43 -8.76
N ASP A 195 10.49 -14.52 -7.76
CA ASP A 195 10.49 -13.68 -6.57
C ASP A 195 11.22 -12.37 -6.86
N HIS A 196 10.63 -11.25 -6.45
CA HIS A 196 11.29 -9.96 -6.59
C HIS A 196 10.91 -8.99 -5.47
N LEU A 197 11.76 -8.96 -4.43
CA LEU A 197 11.57 -8.23 -3.17
C LEU A 197 11.89 -6.73 -3.24
N SER A 198 11.96 -6.16 -4.44
CA SER A 198 12.26 -4.74 -4.65
C SER A 198 11.17 -4.08 -5.49
N HIS A 199 11.08 -2.76 -5.37
CA HIS A 199 10.26 -1.92 -6.24
C HIS A 199 10.89 -1.67 -7.63
N MET A 200 12.17 -2.03 -7.80
CA MET A 200 12.93 -1.90 -9.05
C MET A 200 13.21 -3.27 -9.64
N LEU A 201 12.59 -3.60 -10.77
CA LEU A 201 12.78 -4.84 -11.51
C LEU A 201 13.84 -4.67 -12.60
N ASP A 202 15.04 -5.19 -12.37
CA ASP A 202 16.12 -5.18 -13.36
C ASP A 202 16.08 -6.46 -14.21
N LEU A 203 15.67 -6.31 -15.48
CA LEU A 203 15.51 -7.43 -16.42
C LEU A 203 16.84 -8.03 -16.88
N ARG A 204 17.97 -7.35 -16.67
CA ARG A 204 19.30 -7.90 -16.96
C ARG A 204 19.65 -9.05 -16.01
N ASN A 205 18.99 -9.10 -14.85
CA ASN A 205 19.19 -10.13 -13.82
C ASN A 205 18.12 -11.24 -13.88
N GLN A 206 17.26 -11.22 -14.90
CA GLN A 206 16.14 -12.17 -15.04
C GLN A 206 16.39 -13.17 -16.18
N ASP A 207 15.64 -14.27 -16.18
CA ASP A 207 15.58 -15.20 -17.31
C ASP A 207 15.20 -14.42 -18.60
N PRO A 208 15.96 -14.57 -19.71
CA PRO A 208 15.66 -13.91 -20.99
C PRO A 208 14.23 -14.09 -21.48
N ALA A 209 13.61 -15.26 -21.25
CA ALA A 209 12.22 -15.51 -21.63
C ALA A 209 11.25 -14.68 -20.80
N VAL A 210 11.49 -14.52 -19.49
CA VAL A 210 10.69 -13.66 -18.61
C VAL A 210 10.89 -12.20 -19.00
N ALA A 211 12.14 -11.77 -19.22
CA ALA A 211 12.47 -10.42 -19.64
C ALA A 211 11.77 -10.04 -20.96
N ALA A 212 11.78 -10.92 -21.96
CA ALA A 212 11.08 -10.69 -23.22
C ALA A 212 9.56 -10.51 -23.03
N ARG A 213 8.94 -11.33 -22.16
CA ARG A 213 7.51 -11.22 -21.86
C ARG A 213 7.15 -9.94 -21.10
N VAL A 214 8.00 -9.49 -20.18
CA VAL A 214 7.83 -8.21 -19.50
C VAL A 214 7.93 -7.06 -20.51
N MET A 215 8.94 -7.09 -21.39
CA MET A 215 9.12 -6.04 -22.41
C MET A 215 7.95 -5.98 -23.39
N ASP A 216 7.43 -7.13 -23.84
CA ASP A 216 6.23 -7.19 -24.68
C ASP A 216 5.01 -6.56 -23.98
N ALA A 217 4.81 -6.82 -22.69
CA ALA A 217 3.73 -6.19 -21.92
C ALA A 217 3.89 -4.66 -21.80
N ILE A 218 5.12 -4.16 -21.62
CA ILE A 218 5.43 -2.73 -21.58
C ILE A 218 5.18 -2.09 -22.95
N GLN A 219 5.63 -2.72 -24.04
CA GLN A 219 5.47 -2.19 -25.40
C GLN A 219 4.00 -2.12 -25.86
N ARG A 220 3.16 -3.05 -25.38
CA ARG A 220 1.71 -3.03 -25.66
C ARG A 220 0.93 -2.03 -24.80
N ALA A 221 1.54 -1.47 -23.75
CA ALA A 221 0.88 -0.53 -22.87
C ALA A 221 0.95 0.90 -23.44
N PRO A 222 -0.17 1.63 -23.47
CA PRO A 222 -0.18 2.98 -24.02
C PRO A 222 0.57 3.99 -23.13
N GLY A 223 1.34 4.89 -23.77
CA GLY A 223 1.91 6.09 -23.16
C GLY A 223 3.17 5.86 -22.31
N LEU A 224 3.94 4.81 -22.59
CA LEU A 224 5.27 4.56 -22.00
C LEU A 224 6.40 5.05 -22.90
#